data_AF-A0A923L2B3-F1
#
_entry.id   AF-A0A923L2B3-F1
#
_cell.length_a   1.000
_cell.length_b   1.000
_cell.length_c   1.000
_cell.angle_alpha   90.00
_cell.angle_beta   90.00
_cell.angle_gamma   90.00
#
_symmetry.space_group_name_H-M   'P 1'
#
loop_
_entity.id
_entity.type
_entity.pdbx_description
1 polymer ?
#
loop_
_entity_poly.entity_id
_entity_poly.type
_entity_poly.pdbx_seq_one_letter_code
_entity_poly.pdbx_strand_id
1 'polypeptide(L)'
;MENENITTAAPAEAETVDAEAVATVPTEAQEPAAAESEAKSAGEQEGGKDTEPAKPWKTEQNARFAEQRRRKEAEEAAFRALVDGVNNPDTGKPFADRGEWEAWKRKASIAARAQRAQIAPETYAKIVEQAREELKRSDPELQAQAQQLEQYKQRERENIFSNDLKAIRKAYPDEKAKSIEELGPQFVAMCASGISPLAAYEALRAEKARSVKQPPSMGEVRPKGSAGKEFFTREEVAAMNPTEVSKNYDRIRKSMEQWK
;
A
#
# COMPACT_ATOMS: atom_id res chain seq x y z
N MET A 1 7.14 -57.79 -35.88
CA MET A 1 7.99 -57.23 -36.95
C MET A 1 8.41 -55.86 -36.43
N GLU A 2 9.46 -55.84 -35.60
CA GLU A 2 10.87 -55.60 -35.97
C GLU A 2 11.20 -54.17 -35.50
N ASN A 3 11.89 -53.94 -34.38
CA ASN A 3 13.30 -54.16 -34.04
C ASN A 3 14.31 -53.55 -35.03
N GLU A 4 14.70 -52.30 -34.77
CA GLU A 4 16.02 -51.72 -35.07
C GLU A 4 16.34 -50.81 -33.87
N ASN A 5 17.10 -51.19 -32.84
CA ASN A 5 18.52 -51.55 -32.77
C ASN A 5 19.45 -50.62 -33.54
N ILE A 6 19.93 -49.56 -32.86
CA ILE A 6 21.26 -49.01 -33.16
C ILE A 6 22.06 -49.04 -31.86
N THR A 7 22.98 -49.98 -31.88
CA THR A 7 24.03 -50.29 -30.92
C THR A 7 25.21 -49.33 -31.10
N THR A 8 25.73 -48.84 -29.97
CA THR A 8 27.14 -48.63 -29.60
C THR A 8 28.17 -48.28 -30.67
N ALA A 9 28.81 -47.11 -30.49
CA ALA A 9 30.27 -46.96 -30.61
C ALA A 9 30.76 -45.70 -29.87
N ALA A 10 31.30 -45.88 -28.66
CA ALA A 10 32.43 -45.10 -28.13
C ALA A 10 33.73 -45.83 -28.55
N PRO A 11 34.98 -45.31 -28.43
CA PRO A 11 35.45 -44.36 -27.42
C PRO A 11 36.57 -43.38 -27.86
N ALA A 12 37.15 -42.69 -26.87
CA ALA A 12 38.41 -41.91 -26.87
C ALA A 12 38.29 -40.49 -27.47
N GLU A 13 38.76 -39.42 -26.84
CA GLU A 13 39.87 -39.28 -25.91
C GLU A 13 39.49 -38.43 -24.69
N ALA A 14 39.93 -38.92 -23.53
CA ALA A 14 40.01 -38.17 -22.30
C ALA A 14 41.27 -37.31 -22.35
N GLU A 15 41.14 -35.99 -22.15
CA GLU A 15 42.26 -35.17 -21.75
C GLU A 15 42.04 -34.73 -20.31
N THR A 16 43.11 -34.92 -19.57
CA THR A 16 43.19 -35.11 -18.14
C THR A 16 43.14 -33.79 -17.40
N VAL A 17 42.40 -33.84 -16.29
CA VAL A 17 42.55 -32.96 -15.14
C VAL A 17 44.01 -32.97 -14.66
N ASP A 18 44.65 -31.81 -14.67
CA ASP A 18 45.86 -31.59 -13.87
C ASP A 18 45.48 -30.84 -12.60
N ALA A 19 45.72 -31.55 -11.50
CA ALA A 19 45.52 -31.13 -10.13
C ALA A 19 46.89 -31.07 -9.46
N GLU A 20 47.40 -29.87 -9.22
CA GLU A 20 48.41 -29.52 -8.19
C GLU A 20 48.46 -27.98 -8.18
N ALA A 21 48.35 -27.24 -7.09
CA ALA A 21 48.85 -27.50 -5.76
C ALA A 21 47.86 -27.07 -4.67
N VAL A 22 47.61 -28.01 -3.75
CA VAL A 22 47.01 -27.78 -2.45
C VAL A 22 48.11 -27.26 -1.52
N ALA A 23 48.02 -25.99 -1.12
CA ALA A 23 48.75 -25.47 0.02
C ALA A 23 47.87 -25.61 1.28
N THR A 24 48.06 -26.73 1.96
CA THR A 24 47.64 -27.00 3.34
C THR A 24 48.26 -26.00 4.32
N VAL A 25 47.46 -25.33 5.15
CA VAL A 25 47.87 -24.83 6.49
C VAL A 25 46.61 -24.80 7.39
N PRO A 26 46.68 -25.20 8.67
CA PRO A 26 45.65 -26.01 9.34
C PRO A 26 44.66 -25.24 10.22
N THR A 27 43.56 -25.94 10.51
CA THR A 27 42.73 -25.78 11.70
C THR A 27 43.57 -25.92 12.96
N GLU A 28 43.64 -24.88 13.79
CA GLU A 28 43.80 -25.04 15.23
C GLU A 28 42.97 -23.97 15.95
N ALA A 29 42.16 -24.44 16.89
CA ALA A 29 41.33 -23.64 17.76
C ALA A 29 42.20 -22.93 18.81
N GLN A 30 41.89 -21.66 19.12
CA GLN A 30 42.09 -21.16 20.47
C GLN A 30 41.20 -19.94 20.77
N GLU A 31 40.36 -20.11 21.79
CA GLU A 31 39.64 -19.07 22.52
C GLU A 31 40.60 -18.02 23.14
N PRO A 32 40.11 -16.81 23.44
CA PRO A 32 40.93 -15.67 23.80
C PRO A 32 41.34 -15.69 25.27
N ALA A 33 42.63 -15.47 25.53
CA ALA A 33 43.14 -15.22 26.88
C ALA A 33 43.50 -13.74 27.05
N ALA A 34 43.10 -13.23 28.21
CA ALA A 34 43.17 -11.86 28.69
C ALA A 34 44.53 -11.17 28.53
N ALA A 35 44.47 -9.85 28.28
CA ALA A 35 45.48 -8.91 28.73
C ALA A 35 44.80 -7.61 29.17
N GLU A 36 44.47 -7.54 30.46
CA GLU A 36 44.36 -6.28 31.18
C GLU A 36 45.72 -5.57 31.17
N SER A 37 45.71 -4.28 30.83
CA SER A 37 46.62 -3.33 31.46
C SER A 37 45.95 -1.95 31.49
N GLU A 38 45.56 -1.58 32.70
CA GLU A 38 45.06 -0.26 33.06
C GLU A 38 46.12 0.83 32.84
N ALA A 39 45.68 2.01 32.40
CA ALA A 39 46.32 3.27 32.76
C ALA A 39 45.30 4.43 32.80
N LYS A 40 44.71 4.59 33.98
CA LYS A 40 44.35 5.84 34.69
C LYS A 40 43.38 6.85 34.06
N SER A 41 42.21 6.85 34.69
CA SER A 41 41.34 7.99 35.01
C SER A 41 42.07 9.26 35.48
N ALA A 42 41.61 10.42 35.02
CA ALA A 42 41.32 11.60 35.86
C ALA A 42 40.56 12.66 35.04
N GLY A 43 39.32 12.96 35.43
CA GLY A 43 38.55 14.06 34.87
C GLY A 43 37.06 14.00 35.18
N GLU A 44 36.72 13.79 36.45
CA GLU A 44 35.35 13.86 36.97
C GLU A 44 34.90 15.32 37.06
N GLN A 45 33.74 15.63 36.50
CA GLN A 45 32.88 16.66 37.09
C GLN A 45 31.42 16.23 36.92
N GLU A 46 30.84 15.85 38.05
CA GLU A 46 29.43 15.55 38.26
C GLU A 46 28.53 16.71 37.81
N GLY A 47 27.43 16.35 37.16
CA GLY A 47 26.26 17.18 36.97
C GLY A 47 25.04 16.28 36.94
N GLY A 48 24.55 15.91 38.11
CA GLY A 48 23.39 15.04 38.28
C GLY A 48 22.14 15.58 37.59
N LYS A 49 21.49 14.71 36.83
CA LYS A 49 20.05 14.67 36.62
C LYS A 49 19.69 13.28 36.12
N ASP A 50 18.70 12.69 36.77
CA ASP A 50 18.09 11.39 36.47
C ASP A 50 18.08 11.09 34.97
N THR A 51 19.01 10.24 34.51
CA THR A 51 18.87 9.62 33.19
C THR A 51 18.02 8.39 33.37
N GLU A 52 16.71 8.54 33.12
CA GLU A 52 15.88 7.43 32.66
C GLU A 52 16.71 6.55 31.70
N PRO A 53 16.67 5.21 31.80
CA PRO A 53 17.44 4.36 30.92
C PRO A 53 17.12 4.75 29.47
N ALA A 54 18.13 5.29 28.77
CA ALA A 54 17.97 5.78 27.42
C ALA A 54 17.32 4.66 26.60
N LYS A 55 16.10 4.93 26.09
CA LYS A 55 15.27 3.91 25.43
C LYS A 55 16.14 3.15 24.41
N PRO A 56 16.30 1.83 24.53
CA PRO A 56 17.34 1.06 23.82
C PRO A 56 17.29 1.20 22.30
N TRP A 57 16.11 1.52 21.75
CA TRP A 57 15.93 1.79 20.32
C TRP A 57 16.76 2.98 19.80
N LYS A 58 17.04 4.01 20.61
CA LYS A 58 17.88 5.15 20.19
C LYS A 58 19.35 4.74 20.09
N THR A 59 19.82 3.82 20.92
CA THR A 59 21.20 3.32 20.89
C THR A 59 21.43 2.41 19.70
N GLU A 60 20.50 1.49 19.42
CA GLU A 60 20.61 0.60 18.25
C GLU A 60 20.47 1.37 16.93
N GLN A 61 19.53 2.31 16.84
CA GLN A 61 19.36 3.13 15.65
C GLN A 61 20.58 4.04 15.40
N ASN A 62 21.15 4.64 16.45
CA ASN A 62 22.38 5.42 16.34
C ASN A 62 23.59 4.56 15.94
N ALA A 63 23.70 3.34 16.47
CA ALA A 63 24.74 2.39 16.09
C ALA A 63 24.65 2.04 14.60
N ARG A 64 23.45 1.76 14.09
CA ARG A 64 23.21 1.52 12.66
C ARG A 64 23.58 2.73 11.79
N PHE A 65 23.27 3.95 12.22
CA PHE A 65 23.70 5.16 11.49
C PHE A 65 25.21 5.37 11.52
N ALA A 66 25.87 5.05 12.64
CA ALA A 66 27.33 5.09 12.74
C ALA A 66 28.01 4.03 11.86
N GLU A 67 27.44 2.82 11.79
CA GLU A 67 27.88 1.76 10.88
C GLU A 67 27.66 2.15 9.41
N GLN A 68 26.51 2.73 9.07
CA GLN A 68 26.25 3.22 7.72
C GLN A 68 27.23 4.32 7.30
N ARG A 69 27.58 5.25 8.20
CA ARG A 69 28.62 6.25 7.91
C ARG A 69 29.99 5.60 7.67
N ARG A 70 30.42 4.71 8.57
CA ARG A 70 31.69 3.97 8.38
C ARG A 70 31.72 3.18 7.08
N ARG A 71 30.60 2.54 6.72
CA ARG A 71 30.45 1.81 5.47
C ARG A 71 30.53 2.75 4.27
N LYS A 72 29.82 3.88 4.30
CA LYS A 72 29.83 4.86 3.21
C LYS A 72 31.22 5.47 3.02
N GLU A 73 31.89 5.85 4.11
CA GLU A 73 33.27 6.35 4.09
C GLU A 73 34.24 5.29 3.54
N ALA A 74 34.08 4.02 3.93
CA ALA A 74 34.88 2.92 3.38
C ALA A 74 34.60 2.67 1.89
N GLU A 75 33.33 2.73 1.46
CA GLU A 75 32.94 2.60 0.05
C GLU A 75 33.47 3.76 -0.81
N GLU A 76 33.43 4.99 -0.29
CA GLU A 76 34.00 6.18 -0.92
C GLU A 76 35.52 6.09 -0.97
N ALA A 77 36.20 5.69 0.11
CA ALA A 77 37.65 5.49 0.12
C ALA A 77 38.09 4.40 -0.86
N ALA A 78 37.37 3.27 -0.90
CA ALA A 78 37.63 2.20 -1.85
C ALA A 78 37.38 2.66 -3.30
N PHE A 79 36.35 3.47 -3.53
CA PHE A 79 36.12 4.07 -4.84
C PHE A 79 37.24 5.03 -5.24
N ARG A 80 37.66 5.92 -4.33
CA ARG A 80 38.79 6.85 -4.58
C ARG A 80 40.06 6.10 -4.92
N ALA A 81 40.35 4.99 -4.23
CA ALA A 81 41.47 4.13 -4.56
C ALA A 81 41.33 3.47 -5.95
N LEU A 82 40.10 3.08 -6.34
CA LEU A 82 39.83 2.46 -7.65
C LEU A 82 40.03 3.43 -8.82
N VAL A 83 39.63 4.69 -8.66
CA VAL A 83 39.75 5.72 -9.71
C VAL A 83 40.97 6.61 -9.52
N ASP A 84 41.91 6.22 -8.66
CA ASP A 84 43.12 7.00 -8.42
C ASP A 84 43.94 7.11 -9.71
N GLY A 85 44.32 8.34 -10.06
CA GLY A 85 44.98 8.65 -11.33
C GLY A 85 44.12 8.50 -12.60
N VAL A 86 42.82 8.17 -12.48
CA VAL A 86 41.91 8.05 -13.63
C VAL A 86 40.97 9.24 -13.70
N ASN A 87 41.12 10.06 -14.74
CA ASN A 87 40.21 11.17 -15.01
C ASN A 87 39.13 10.75 -16.02
N ASN A 88 37.94 11.32 -15.86
CA ASN A 88 36.87 11.20 -16.84
C ASN A 88 37.29 11.89 -18.14
N PRO A 89 37.34 11.18 -19.29
CA PRO A 89 37.76 11.77 -20.56
C PRO A 89 36.78 12.85 -21.09
N ASP A 90 35.52 12.83 -20.66
CA ASP A 90 34.52 13.82 -21.07
C ASP A 90 34.68 15.15 -20.31
N THR A 91 35.20 15.13 -19.07
CA THR A 91 35.29 16.32 -18.20
C THR A 91 36.72 16.72 -17.81
N GLY A 92 37.70 15.86 -18.04
CA GLY A 92 39.11 16.06 -17.66
C GLY A 92 39.38 16.02 -16.15
N LYS A 93 38.36 15.75 -15.33
CA LYS A 93 38.42 15.74 -13.85
C LYS A 93 38.33 14.30 -13.31
N PRO A 94 38.80 14.02 -12.07
CA PRO A 94 38.53 12.74 -11.44
C PRO A 94 37.02 12.51 -11.28
N PHE A 95 36.58 11.25 -11.34
CA PHE A 95 35.18 10.89 -11.18
C PHE A 95 34.63 11.35 -9.81
N ALA A 96 33.47 12.00 -9.80
CA ALA A 96 32.88 12.51 -8.57
C ALA A 96 32.39 11.39 -7.65
N ASP A 97 31.77 10.36 -8.22
CA ASP A 97 31.25 9.20 -7.50
C ASP A 97 31.23 7.93 -8.36
N ARG A 98 30.84 6.80 -7.73
CA ARG A 98 30.73 5.51 -8.40
C ARG A 98 29.70 5.50 -9.54
N GLY A 99 28.63 6.27 -9.41
CA GLY A 99 27.59 6.38 -10.43
C GLY A 99 28.12 7.03 -11.71
N GLU A 100 28.90 8.11 -11.60
CA GLU A 100 29.55 8.74 -12.75
C GLU A 100 30.53 7.78 -13.45
N TRP A 101 31.34 7.06 -12.66
CA TRP A 101 32.27 6.05 -13.19
C TRP A 101 31.55 4.91 -13.93
N GLU A 102 30.46 4.39 -13.36
CA GLU A 102 29.66 3.34 -13.99
C GLU A 102 28.93 3.83 -15.24
N ALA A 103 28.39 5.04 -15.22
CA ALA A 103 27.76 5.67 -16.37
C ALA A 103 28.76 5.84 -17.52
N TRP A 104 29.97 6.34 -17.22
CA TRP A 104 31.05 6.44 -18.20
C TRP A 104 31.45 5.07 -18.75
N LYS A 105 31.70 4.07 -17.89
CA LYS A 105 32.03 2.70 -18.34
C LYS A 105 30.95 2.13 -19.24
N ARG A 106 29.68 2.32 -18.88
CA ARG A 106 28.55 1.89 -19.70
C ARG A 106 28.55 2.58 -21.06
N LYS A 107 28.70 3.90 -21.11
CA LYS A 107 28.77 4.68 -22.35
C LYS A 107 29.95 4.25 -23.23
N ALA A 108 31.14 4.06 -22.63
CA ALA A 108 32.33 3.56 -23.32
C ALA A 108 32.10 2.15 -23.88
N SER A 109 31.47 1.26 -23.12
CA SER A 109 31.13 -0.10 -23.58
C SER A 109 30.13 -0.09 -24.73
N ILE A 110 29.13 0.79 -24.70
CA ILE A 110 28.13 0.98 -25.77
C ILE A 110 28.84 1.52 -27.01
N ALA A 111 29.67 2.55 -26.88
CA ALA A 111 30.42 3.11 -28.00
C ALA A 111 31.35 2.08 -28.66
N ALA A 112 32.10 1.31 -27.87
CA ALA A 112 33.00 0.27 -28.39
C ALA A 112 32.24 -0.85 -29.12
N ARG A 113 31.09 -1.29 -28.58
CA ARG A 113 30.25 -2.31 -29.21
C ARG A 113 29.53 -1.78 -30.45
N ALA A 114 29.05 -0.54 -30.41
CA ALA A 114 28.43 0.15 -31.54
C ALA A 114 29.42 0.30 -32.70
N GLN A 115 30.68 0.67 -32.41
CA GLN A 115 31.75 0.75 -33.40
C GLN A 115 32.03 -0.62 -34.05
N ARG A 116 32.08 -1.70 -33.27
CA ARG A 116 32.23 -3.08 -33.80
C ARG A 116 31.06 -3.50 -34.68
N ALA A 117 29.85 -3.09 -34.31
CA ALA A 117 28.63 -3.36 -35.06
C ALA A 117 28.38 -2.34 -36.20
N GLN A 118 29.28 -1.36 -36.39
CA GLN A 118 29.17 -0.30 -37.41
C GLN A 118 27.85 0.48 -37.39
N ILE A 119 27.30 0.70 -36.20
CA ILE A 119 26.06 1.44 -35.98
C ILE A 119 26.31 2.63 -35.07
N ALA A 120 25.45 3.65 -35.15
CA ALA A 120 25.54 4.80 -34.27
C ALA A 120 25.37 4.36 -32.79
N PRO A 121 26.14 4.91 -31.84
CA PRO A 121 26.06 4.56 -30.41
C PRO A 121 24.65 4.71 -29.81
N GLU A 122 23.93 5.77 -30.20
CA GLU A 122 22.55 6.01 -29.76
C GLU A 122 21.59 4.92 -30.26
N THR A 123 21.77 4.46 -31.49
CA THR A 123 20.97 3.36 -32.05
C THR A 123 21.28 2.06 -31.33
N TYR A 124 22.55 1.77 -31.05
CA TYR A 124 22.93 0.59 -30.28
C TYR A 124 22.39 0.63 -28.85
N ALA A 125 22.43 1.80 -28.20
CA ALA A 125 21.87 1.98 -26.86
C ALA A 125 20.38 1.63 -26.83
N LYS A 126 19.59 2.08 -27.81
CA LYS A 126 18.17 1.74 -27.96
C LYS A 126 17.96 0.25 -28.17
N ILE A 127 18.76 -0.39 -29.02
CA ILE A 127 18.68 -1.85 -29.26
C ILE A 127 18.93 -2.62 -27.97
N VAL A 128 19.96 -2.24 -27.20
CA VAL A 128 20.29 -2.88 -25.92
C VAL A 128 19.18 -2.67 -24.88
N GLU A 129 18.58 -1.48 -24.86
CA GLU A 129 17.47 -1.18 -23.97
C GLU A 129 16.22 -2.01 -24.31
N GLN A 130 15.84 -2.06 -25.58
CA GLN A 130 14.75 -2.91 -26.06
C GLN A 130 14.99 -4.38 -25.75
N ALA A 131 16.19 -4.90 -26.03
CA ALA A 131 16.55 -6.28 -25.69
C ALA A 131 16.47 -6.55 -24.18
N ARG A 132 16.82 -5.58 -23.34
CA ARG A 132 16.69 -5.69 -21.89
C ARG A 132 15.23 -5.67 -21.43
N GLU A 133 14.39 -4.84 -22.03
CA GLU A 133 12.96 -4.80 -21.73
C GLU A 133 12.26 -6.08 -22.16
N GLU A 134 12.58 -6.60 -23.35
CA GLU A 134 12.08 -7.88 -23.83
C GLU A 134 12.51 -9.00 -22.89
N LEU A 135 13.80 -9.05 -22.51
CA LEU A 135 14.29 -10.05 -21.57
C LEU A 135 13.55 -9.96 -20.23
N LYS A 136 13.41 -8.77 -19.65
CA LYS A 136 12.66 -8.56 -18.40
C LYS A 136 11.20 -8.99 -18.52
N ARG A 137 10.58 -8.75 -19.69
CA ARG A 137 9.19 -9.11 -19.96
C ARG A 137 9.03 -10.61 -20.14
N SER A 138 9.97 -11.26 -20.80
CA SER A 138 9.97 -12.70 -21.08
C SER A 138 10.57 -13.55 -19.96
N ASP A 139 11.18 -12.93 -18.95
CA ASP A 139 11.82 -13.62 -17.85
C ASP A 139 10.76 -14.35 -17.01
N PRO A 140 10.75 -15.71 -17.03
CA PRO A 140 9.76 -16.49 -16.31
C PRO A 140 9.87 -16.31 -14.79
N GLU A 141 11.05 -16.00 -14.27
CA GLU A 141 11.25 -15.79 -12.83
C GLU A 141 10.61 -14.46 -12.38
N LEU A 142 10.82 -13.38 -13.14
CA LEU A 142 10.16 -12.09 -12.87
C LEU A 142 8.64 -12.19 -12.97
N GLN A 143 8.13 -12.95 -13.95
CA GLN A 143 6.70 -13.20 -14.06
C GLN A 143 6.17 -14.01 -12.87
N ALA A 144 6.87 -15.08 -12.47
CA ALA A 144 6.48 -15.87 -11.30
C ALA A 144 6.48 -15.03 -10.02
N GLN A 145 7.51 -14.20 -9.82
CA GLN A 145 7.58 -13.27 -8.68
C GLN A 145 6.44 -12.24 -8.71
N ALA A 146 6.13 -11.66 -9.88
CA ALA A 146 5.01 -10.74 -10.02
C ALA A 146 3.67 -11.41 -9.69
N GLN A 147 3.44 -12.62 -10.18
CA GLN A 147 2.24 -13.40 -9.87
C GLN A 147 2.15 -13.75 -8.38
N GLN A 148 3.28 -14.12 -7.74
CA GLN A 148 3.32 -14.34 -6.30
C GLN A 148 2.95 -13.07 -5.53
N LEU A 149 3.52 -11.92 -5.91
CA LEU A 149 3.19 -10.63 -5.29
C LEU A 149 1.72 -10.27 -5.47
N GLU A 150 1.14 -10.53 -6.63
CA GLU A 150 -0.29 -10.34 -6.87
C GLU A 150 -1.15 -11.25 -6.00
N GLN A 151 -0.77 -12.52 -5.86
CA GLN A 151 -1.46 -13.46 -4.96
C GLN A 151 -1.40 -13.01 -3.50
N TYR A 152 -0.25 -12.53 -3.03
CA TYR A 152 -0.12 -11.98 -1.68
C TYR A 152 -1.01 -10.75 -1.49
N LYS A 153 -0.95 -9.79 -2.42
CA LYS A 153 -1.82 -8.60 -2.38
C LYS A 153 -3.30 -8.97 -2.38
N GLN A 154 -3.69 -9.96 -3.19
CA GLN A 154 -5.06 -10.42 -3.25
C GLN A 154 -5.50 -11.06 -1.92
N ARG A 155 -4.66 -11.91 -1.34
CA ARG A 155 -4.90 -12.52 -0.02
C ARG A 155 -4.99 -11.48 1.09
N GLU A 156 -4.12 -10.47 1.07
CA GLU A 156 -4.18 -9.36 2.04
C GLU A 156 -5.50 -8.57 1.91
N ARG A 157 -5.91 -8.25 0.68
CA ARG A 157 -7.21 -7.60 0.41
C ARG A 157 -8.37 -8.42 0.93
N GLU A 158 -8.39 -9.72 0.63
CA GLU A 158 -9.43 -10.65 1.11
C GLU A 158 -9.44 -10.75 2.64
N ASN A 159 -8.27 -10.77 3.29
CA ASN A 159 -8.17 -10.78 4.74
C ASN A 159 -8.74 -9.50 5.35
N ILE A 160 -8.34 -8.34 4.85
CA ILE A 160 -8.85 -7.03 5.27
C ILE A 160 -10.37 -7.01 5.11
N PHE A 161 -10.87 -7.37 3.92
CA PHE A 161 -12.30 -7.40 3.66
C PHE A 161 -13.05 -8.40 4.56
N SER A 162 -12.50 -9.59 4.80
CA SER A 162 -13.13 -10.56 5.68
C SER A 162 -13.21 -10.05 7.13
N ASN A 163 -12.19 -9.33 7.60
CA ASN A 163 -12.13 -8.76 8.94
C ASN A 163 -13.13 -7.61 9.09
N ASP A 164 -13.19 -6.74 8.09
CA ASP A 164 -14.13 -5.63 8.02
C ASP A 164 -15.59 -6.12 8.01
N LEU A 165 -15.91 -7.17 7.22
CA LEU A 165 -17.23 -7.81 7.24
C LEU A 165 -17.58 -8.42 8.59
N LYS A 166 -16.63 -9.07 9.26
CA LYS A 166 -16.85 -9.62 10.60
C LYS A 166 -17.14 -8.49 11.60
N ALA A 167 -16.43 -7.37 11.51
CA ALA A 167 -16.67 -6.20 12.35
C ALA A 167 -18.08 -5.62 12.10
N ILE A 168 -18.48 -5.47 10.84
CA ILE A 168 -19.81 -4.97 10.47
C ILE A 168 -20.90 -5.93 10.95
N ARG A 169 -20.79 -7.24 10.69
CA ARG A 169 -21.79 -8.23 11.15
C ARG A 169 -21.90 -8.30 12.68
N LYS A 170 -20.82 -8.03 13.41
CA LYS A 170 -20.83 -7.95 14.87
C LYS A 170 -21.63 -6.75 15.38
N ALA A 171 -21.52 -5.60 14.73
CA ALA A 171 -22.28 -4.39 15.08
C ALA A 171 -23.71 -4.39 14.53
N TYR A 172 -23.92 -5.01 13.37
CA TYR A 172 -25.18 -5.07 12.63
C TYR A 172 -25.47 -6.50 12.15
N PRO A 173 -26.11 -7.33 12.99
CA PRO A 173 -26.46 -8.71 12.65
C PRO A 173 -27.47 -8.83 11.50
N ASP A 174 -28.20 -7.77 11.20
CA ASP A 174 -29.20 -7.73 10.12
C ASP A 174 -28.58 -7.61 8.72
N GLU A 175 -27.28 -7.28 8.62
CA GLU A 175 -26.59 -7.11 7.34
C GLU A 175 -26.23 -8.47 6.71
N LYS A 176 -26.79 -8.73 5.53
CA LYS A 176 -26.71 -10.02 4.83
C LYS A 176 -25.75 -10.00 3.64
N ALA A 177 -25.02 -8.91 3.41
CA ALA A 177 -23.98 -8.83 2.39
C ALA A 177 -22.99 -10.00 2.52
N LYS A 178 -22.72 -10.70 1.42
CA LYS A 178 -21.76 -11.81 1.35
C LYS A 178 -20.33 -11.33 1.22
N SER A 179 -20.13 -10.20 0.53
CA SER A 179 -18.83 -9.54 0.29
C SER A 179 -18.89 -8.05 0.59
N ILE A 180 -17.75 -7.42 0.85
CA ILE A 180 -17.65 -5.95 1.01
C ILE A 180 -18.04 -5.19 -0.24
N GLU A 181 -17.80 -5.79 -1.40
CA GLU A 181 -18.16 -5.21 -2.68
C GLU A 181 -19.68 -5.06 -2.83
N GLU A 182 -20.48 -5.91 -2.17
CA GLU A 182 -21.95 -5.83 -2.15
C GLU A 182 -22.46 -4.65 -1.30
N LEU A 183 -21.66 -4.13 -0.36
CA LEU A 183 -21.99 -2.90 0.37
C LEU A 183 -21.92 -1.65 -0.54
N GLY A 184 -21.27 -1.78 -1.70
CA GLY A 184 -21.25 -0.80 -2.78
C GLY A 184 -19.93 -0.04 -2.92
N PRO A 185 -19.69 0.61 -4.07
CA PRO A 185 -18.42 1.29 -4.37
C PRO A 185 -18.13 2.47 -3.46
N GLN A 186 -19.16 3.18 -2.96
CA GLN A 186 -18.97 4.27 -1.98
C GLN A 186 -18.37 3.76 -0.65
N PHE A 187 -18.71 2.53 -0.23
CA PHE A 187 -18.12 1.92 0.96
C PHE A 187 -16.61 1.75 0.79
N VAL A 188 -16.22 1.14 -0.33
CA VAL A 188 -14.81 0.88 -0.66
C VAL A 188 -14.03 2.19 -0.79
N ALA A 189 -14.62 3.21 -1.41
CA ALA A 189 -14.00 4.53 -1.51
C ALA A 189 -13.77 5.21 -0.14
N MET A 190 -14.72 5.07 0.79
CA MET A 190 -14.56 5.57 2.16
C MET A 190 -13.49 4.80 2.94
N CYS A 191 -13.43 3.47 2.80
CA CYS A 191 -12.35 2.69 3.42
C CYS A 191 -10.99 3.03 2.80
N ALA A 192 -10.92 3.27 1.49
CA ALA A 192 -9.70 3.69 0.79
C ALA A 192 -9.23 5.09 1.21
N SER A 193 -10.12 5.98 1.66
CA SER A 193 -9.76 7.28 2.22
C SER A 193 -9.33 7.21 3.71
N GLY A 194 -9.28 6.01 4.30
CA GLY A 194 -8.86 5.78 5.67
C GLY A 194 -9.98 5.86 6.70
N ILE A 195 -11.25 5.94 6.27
CA ILE A 195 -12.40 5.88 7.19
C ILE A 195 -12.57 4.45 7.69
N SER A 196 -12.79 4.28 8.99
CA SER A 196 -13.01 2.95 9.56
C SER A 196 -14.23 2.25 8.91
N PRO A 197 -14.19 0.93 8.68
CA PRO A 197 -15.26 0.17 8.03
C PRO A 197 -16.65 0.37 8.68
N LEU A 198 -16.71 0.43 10.00
CA LEU A 198 -17.97 0.62 10.74
C LEU A 198 -18.57 2.02 10.46
N ALA A 199 -17.76 3.06 10.56
CA ALA A 199 -18.20 4.43 10.28
C ALA A 199 -18.62 4.60 8.81
N ALA A 200 -17.91 3.97 7.87
CA ALA A 200 -18.28 3.98 6.46
C ALA A 200 -19.64 3.30 6.22
N TYR A 201 -19.91 2.18 6.89
CA TYR A 201 -21.20 1.50 6.82
C TYR A 201 -22.34 2.33 7.43
N GLU A 202 -22.10 2.96 8.58
CA GLU A 202 -23.07 3.86 9.23
C GLU A 202 -23.41 5.06 8.35
N ALA A 203 -22.41 5.68 7.73
CA ALA A 203 -22.59 6.79 6.82
C ALA A 203 -23.47 6.39 5.62
N LEU A 204 -23.23 5.21 5.03
CA LEU A 204 -24.07 4.68 3.96
C LEU A 204 -25.49 4.37 4.40
N ARG A 205 -25.66 3.80 5.60
CA ARG A 205 -26.99 3.53 6.15
C ARG A 205 -27.76 4.83 6.40
N ALA A 206 -27.10 5.85 6.93
CA ALA A 206 -27.68 7.18 7.13
C ALA A 206 -27.98 7.89 5.80
N GLU A 207 -27.13 7.75 4.79
CA GLU A 207 -27.40 8.24 3.43
C GLU A 207 -28.61 7.55 2.81
N LYS A 208 -28.70 6.22 2.88
CA LYS A 208 -29.88 5.46 2.44
C LYS A 208 -31.14 5.88 3.18
N ALA A 209 -31.07 6.09 4.50
CA ALA A 209 -32.21 6.56 5.29
C ALA A 209 -32.64 7.99 4.90
N ARG A 210 -31.70 8.86 4.52
CA ARG A 210 -31.99 10.22 4.01
C ARG A 210 -32.52 10.19 2.58
N SER A 211 -32.08 9.25 1.75
CA SER A 211 -32.53 9.13 0.36
C SER A 211 -33.95 8.57 0.24
N VAL A 212 -34.37 7.76 1.21
CA VAL A 212 -35.79 7.40 1.36
C VAL A 212 -36.52 8.70 1.72
N LYS A 213 -37.24 9.28 0.76
CA LYS A 213 -38.08 10.47 0.97
C LYS A 213 -38.95 10.22 2.19
N GLN A 214 -38.66 10.89 3.30
CA GLN A 214 -39.59 10.89 4.42
C GLN A 214 -40.93 11.40 3.88
N PRO A 215 -42.03 10.67 4.12
CA PRO A 215 -43.34 11.18 3.72
C PRO A 215 -43.49 12.58 4.33
N PRO A 216 -44.01 13.55 3.56
CA PRO A 216 -44.14 14.91 4.05
C PRO A 216 -44.80 14.86 5.42
N SER A 217 -44.14 15.48 6.41
CA SER A 217 -44.69 15.62 7.75
C SER A 217 -46.06 16.24 7.57
N MET A 218 -47.12 15.46 7.84
CA MET A 218 -48.46 15.99 8.02
C MET A 218 -48.34 16.92 9.21
N GLY A 219 -48.06 18.19 8.93
CA GLY A 219 -47.94 19.23 9.93
C GLY A 219 -49.11 19.12 10.87
N GLU A 220 -48.85 19.37 12.15
CA GLU A 220 -49.85 19.37 13.20
C GLU A 220 -51.13 20.02 12.66
N VAL A 221 -52.18 19.21 12.54
CA VAL A 221 -53.46 19.66 11.99
C VAL A 221 -54.05 20.61 13.03
N ARG A 222 -53.55 21.85 13.07
CA ARG A 222 -54.24 22.94 13.72
C ARG A 222 -55.61 22.98 13.06
N PRO A 223 -56.71 22.74 13.78
CA PRO A 223 -58.03 22.80 13.19
C PRO A 223 -58.17 24.20 12.60
N LYS A 224 -58.11 24.26 11.26
CA LYS A 224 -58.31 25.48 10.50
C LYS A 224 -59.68 25.99 10.92
N GLY A 225 -59.72 27.22 11.43
CA GLY A 225 -60.94 27.86 11.92
C GLY A 225 -62.11 27.63 10.97
N SER A 226 -63.31 27.49 11.54
CA SER A 226 -64.57 27.04 10.95
C SER A 226 -65.06 27.75 9.67
N ALA A 227 -64.29 28.70 9.13
CA ALA A 227 -64.66 29.54 7.99
C ALA A 227 -64.68 28.84 6.62
N GLY A 228 -64.46 27.51 6.55
CA GLY A 228 -64.46 26.76 5.29
C GLY A 228 -64.88 25.29 5.39
N LYS A 229 -65.50 24.87 6.50
CA LYS A 229 -66.00 23.49 6.63
C LYS A 229 -67.29 23.32 5.82
N GLU A 230 -67.31 22.30 4.98
CA GLU A 230 -68.47 21.94 4.14
C GLU A 230 -69.50 21.12 4.94
N PHE A 231 -69.06 20.45 6.00
CA PHE A 231 -69.90 19.64 6.89
C PHE A 231 -69.68 20.03 8.35
N PHE A 232 -70.78 20.14 9.10
CA PHE A 232 -70.80 20.41 10.53
C PHE A 232 -71.29 19.18 11.29
N THR A 233 -70.72 18.92 12.47
CA THR A 233 -71.21 17.85 13.35
C THR A 233 -72.31 18.34 14.28
N ARG A 234 -73.09 17.41 14.87
CA ARG A 234 -74.18 17.75 15.81
C ARG A 234 -73.70 18.58 17.00
N GLU A 235 -72.53 18.24 17.53
CA GLU A 235 -71.92 18.92 18.67
C GLU A 235 -71.42 20.33 18.27
N GLU A 236 -70.86 20.49 17.07
CA GLU A 236 -70.43 21.79 16.55
C GLU A 236 -71.61 22.75 16.33
N VAL A 237 -72.76 22.25 15.83
CA VAL A 237 -73.97 23.07 15.64
C VAL A 237 -74.62 23.48 16.96
N ALA A 238 -74.59 22.61 17.97
CA ALA A 238 -75.11 22.91 19.30
C ALA A 238 -74.27 23.95 20.05
N ALA A 239 -72.96 24.02 19.77
CA ALA A 239 -72.04 24.98 20.36
C ALA A 239 -71.96 26.33 19.61
N MET A 240 -72.61 26.45 18.44
CA MET A 240 -72.57 27.68 17.62
C MET A 240 -73.59 28.73 18.09
N ASN A 241 -73.21 30.00 17.97
CA ASN A 241 -74.10 31.11 18.30
C ASN A 241 -75.22 31.25 17.23
N PRO A 242 -76.43 31.74 17.55
CA PRO A 242 -77.53 31.82 16.57
C PRO A 242 -77.20 32.61 15.30
N THR A 243 -76.32 33.61 15.42
CA THR A 243 -75.81 34.41 14.29
C THR A 243 -74.84 33.66 13.38
N GLU A 244 -74.20 32.60 13.87
CA GLU A 244 -73.29 31.74 13.09
C GLU A 244 -74.05 30.59 12.44
N VAL A 245 -75.06 30.06 13.14
CA VAL A 245 -76.00 29.08 12.60
C VAL A 245 -76.76 29.65 11.39
N SER A 246 -77.21 30.91 11.44
CA SER A 246 -77.90 31.54 10.31
C SER A 246 -77.00 31.75 9.10
N LYS A 247 -75.73 32.13 9.31
CA LYS A 247 -74.74 32.31 8.23
C LYS A 247 -74.33 31.00 7.56
N ASN A 248 -74.33 29.90 8.31
CA ASN A 248 -73.94 28.57 7.84
C ASN A 248 -75.13 27.64 7.59
N TYR A 249 -76.37 28.16 7.58
CA TYR A 249 -77.61 27.39 7.63
C TYR A 249 -77.72 26.32 6.53
N ASP A 250 -77.44 26.69 5.28
CA ASP A 250 -77.54 25.76 4.15
C ASP A 250 -76.55 24.60 4.23
N ARG A 251 -75.37 24.82 4.83
CA ARG A 251 -74.34 23.80 5.02
C ARG A 251 -74.66 22.93 6.22
N ILE A 252 -75.17 23.53 7.30
CA ILE A 252 -75.66 22.82 8.48
C ILE A 252 -76.81 21.89 8.10
N ARG A 253 -77.77 22.37 7.29
CA ARG A 253 -78.89 21.56 6.81
C ARG A 253 -78.44 20.36 5.99
N LYS A 254 -77.50 20.54 5.05
CA LYS A 254 -76.89 19.44 4.29
C LYS A 254 -76.13 18.46 5.18
N SER A 255 -75.55 18.96 6.27
CA SER A 255 -74.87 18.12 7.27
C SER A 255 -75.85 17.31 8.09
N MET A 256 -76.98 17.91 8.51
CA MET A 256 -78.05 17.23 9.25
C MET A 256 -78.62 16.02 8.51
N GLU A 257 -78.68 16.08 7.17
CA GLU A 257 -79.16 14.98 6.33
C GLU A 257 -78.20 13.78 6.31
N GLN A 258 -76.94 13.98 6.70
CA GLN A 258 -75.92 12.94 6.81
C GLN A 258 -75.69 12.49 8.26
N TRP A 259 -76.35 13.12 9.23
CA TRP A 259 -76.30 12.66 10.62
C TRP A 259 -77.20 11.43 10.76
N LYS A 260 -76.62 10.29 11.10
CA LYS A 260 -77.34 9.07 11.49
C LYS A 260 -77.56 9.04 12.99
#